data_AF-D6U2T0-F1
#
_entry.id   AF-D6U2T0-F1
#
_cell.length_a   1.000
_cell.length_b   1.000
_cell.length_c   1.000
_cell.angle_alpha   90.00
_cell.angle_beta   90.00
_cell.angle_gamma   90.00
#
_symmetry.space_group_name_H-M   'P 1'
#
loop_
_entity.id
_entity.type
_entity.pdbx_description
1 polymer ?
#
loop_
_entity_poly.entity_id
_entity_poly.type
_entity_poly.pdbx_seq_one_letter_code
_entity_poly.pdbx_strand_id
1 'polypeptide(L)'
;MDESAYDYRELVQTYIQTERKDHPHAAFEQYYARLLTLLERVFEVDFSSPPSSQGALWMLFQATVRSYVSLRTPWSNFLEAGLIVQKIEQLGPQGEKIFQLSKHIEELTQSSREAHLQLIYDLFTCVYGKRDLVVTSQDLKARGFDDLKEPQISDYWDEI
;
A
#
# COMPACT_ATOMS: atom_id res chain seq x y z
N MET A 1 -12.52 13.32 -15.90
CA MET A 1 -11.76 12.06 -15.75
C MET A 1 -10.34 12.50 -15.55
N ASP A 2 -9.82 12.28 -14.35
CA ASP A 2 -8.40 12.56 -14.07
C ASP A 2 -7.57 11.52 -14.82
N GLU A 3 -6.56 11.99 -15.53
CA GLU A 3 -5.58 11.16 -16.20
C GLU A 3 -4.53 10.75 -15.17
N SER A 4 -4.47 9.47 -14.82
CA SER A 4 -3.47 8.98 -13.86
C SER A 4 -2.09 8.97 -14.50
N ALA A 5 -1.09 9.40 -13.74
CA ALA A 5 0.32 9.34 -14.10
C ALA A 5 1.02 8.30 -13.22
N TYR A 6 1.69 7.35 -13.85
CA TYR A 6 2.42 6.27 -13.23
C TYR A 6 3.91 6.53 -13.34
N ASP A 7 4.53 6.87 -12.21
CA ASP A 7 5.98 6.95 -12.06
C ASP A 7 6.52 5.70 -11.33
N TYR A 8 7.80 5.72 -10.95
CA TYR A 8 8.39 4.62 -10.19
C TYR A 8 7.75 4.42 -8.80
N ARG A 9 7.15 5.47 -8.22
CA ARG A 9 6.47 5.38 -6.92
C ARG A 9 5.16 4.65 -7.09
N GLU A 10 4.42 4.90 -8.16
CA GLU A 10 3.20 4.15 -8.49
C GLU A 10 3.48 2.68 -8.81
N LEU A 11 4.59 2.39 -9.51
CA LEU A 11 5.07 1.02 -9.67
C LEU A 11 5.31 0.33 -8.32
N VAL A 12 6.02 0.99 -7.41
CA VAL A 12 6.29 0.46 -6.06
C VAL A 12 5.02 0.34 -5.23
N GLN A 13 4.09 1.30 -5.31
CA GLN A 13 2.79 1.22 -4.65
C GLN A 13 1.97 0.04 -5.17
N THR A 14 1.97 -0.17 -6.49
CA THR A 14 1.32 -1.34 -7.10
C THR A 14 1.93 -2.64 -6.57
N TYR A 15 3.26 -2.74 -6.46
CA TYR A 15 3.91 -3.88 -5.83
C TYR A 15 3.46 -4.08 -4.38
N ILE A 16 3.41 -3.01 -3.58
CA ILE A 16 2.90 -3.06 -2.21
C ILE A 16 1.45 -3.60 -2.17
N GLN A 17 0.59 -3.20 -3.10
CA GLN A 17 -0.78 -3.72 -3.18
C GLN A 17 -0.81 -5.24 -3.43
N THR A 18 0.12 -5.77 -4.23
CA THR A 18 0.21 -7.22 -4.45
C THR A 18 0.71 -7.99 -3.22
N GLU A 19 1.41 -7.34 -2.30
CA GLU A 19 1.88 -7.94 -1.03
C GLU A 19 0.82 -7.88 0.09
N ARG A 20 -0.27 -7.13 -0.11
CA ARG A 20 -1.39 -7.07 0.83
C ARG A 20 -2.21 -8.35 0.77
N LYS A 21 -2.62 -8.83 1.95
CA LYS A 21 -3.45 -10.03 2.13
C LYS A 21 -4.84 -9.72 2.65
N ASP A 22 -5.15 -8.44 2.83
CA ASP A 22 -6.38 -7.93 3.41
C ASP A 22 -7.29 -7.32 2.33
N HIS A 23 -7.14 -7.74 1.07
CA HIS A 23 -8.06 -7.36 0.01
C HIS A 23 -9.45 -7.96 0.28
N PRO A 24 -10.53 -7.18 0.09
CA PRO A 24 -11.87 -7.64 0.38
C PRO A 24 -12.38 -8.67 -0.63
N HIS A 25 -11.84 -8.69 -1.84
CA HIS A 25 -12.25 -9.61 -2.90
C HIS A 25 -11.08 -9.94 -3.84
N ALA A 26 -11.08 -11.16 -4.41
CA ALA A 26 -10.00 -11.65 -5.28
C ALA A 26 -9.80 -10.81 -6.56
N ALA A 27 -10.80 -10.00 -6.96
CA ALA A 27 -10.68 -9.09 -8.10
C ALA A 27 -9.58 -8.02 -7.88
N PHE A 28 -9.36 -7.56 -6.65
CA PHE A 28 -8.31 -6.61 -6.31
C PHE A 28 -6.92 -7.23 -6.54
N GLU A 29 -6.70 -8.44 -6.05
CA GLU A 29 -5.45 -9.18 -6.26
C GLU A 29 -5.15 -9.36 -7.75
N GLN A 30 -6.15 -9.77 -8.52
CA GLN A 30 -6.02 -9.96 -9.98
C GLN A 30 -5.73 -8.64 -10.70
N TYR A 31 -6.39 -7.55 -10.30
CA TYR A 31 -6.18 -6.23 -10.89
C TYR A 31 -4.74 -5.76 -10.65
N TYR A 32 -4.28 -5.71 -9.39
CA TYR A 32 -2.95 -5.21 -9.07
C TYR A 32 -1.84 -6.11 -9.59
N ALA A 33 -2.02 -7.44 -9.63
CA ALA A 33 -1.03 -8.34 -10.24
C ALA A 33 -0.85 -8.07 -11.74
N ARG A 34 -1.94 -7.80 -12.47
CA ARG A 34 -1.89 -7.46 -13.89
C ARG A 34 -1.29 -6.07 -14.13
N LEU A 35 -1.66 -5.09 -13.31
CA LEU A 35 -1.09 -3.75 -13.36
C LEU A 35 0.42 -3.81 -13.09
N LEU A 36 0.85 -4.53 -12.04
CA LEU A 36 2.26 -4.71 -11.70
C LEU A 36 3.03 -5.31 -12.87
N THR A 37 2.53 -6.42 -13.44
CA THR A 37 3.18 -7.08 -14.58
C THR A 37 3.38 -6.12 -15.76
N LEU A 38 2.41 -5.24 -16.02
CA LEU A 38 2.52 -4.25 -17.08
C LEU A 38 3.56 -3.17 -16.74
N LEU A 39 3.51 -2.63 -15.53
CA LEU A 39 4.44 -1.59 -15.09
C LEU A 39 5.88 -2.12 -15.02
N GLU A 40 6.10 -3.35 -14.54
CA GLU A 40 7.42 -4.01 -14.56
C GLU A 40 8.04 -4.03 -15.97
N ARG A 41 7.23 -4.39 -16.98
CA ARG A 41 7.68 -4.37 -18.39
C ARG A 41 7.99 -2.97 -18.89
N VAL A 42 7.17 -1.98 -18.54
CA VAL A 42 7.36 -0.60 -19.02
C VAL A 42 8.56 0.08 -18.36
N PHE A 43 8.81 -0.20 -17.08
CA PHE A 43 9.94 0.36 -16.32
C PHE A 43 11.23 -0.48 -16.42
N GLU A 44 11.18 -1.59 -17.15
CA GLU A 44 12.28 -2.55 -17.32
C GLU A 44 12.84 -3.01 -15.97
N VAL A 45 11.94 -3.43 -15.08
CA VAL A 45 12.29 -4.01 -13.77
C VAL A 45 11.63 -5.38 -13.61
N ASP A 46 12.20 -6.19 -12.72
CA ASP A 46 11.68 -7.49 -12.36
C ASP A 46 11.81 -7.64 -10.84
N PHE A 47 10.69 -7.59 -10.12
CA PHE A 47 10.63 -7.77 -8.68
C PHE A 47 10.84 -9.24 -8.27
N SER A 48 10.62 -10.19 -9.19
CA SER A 48 10.85 -11.62 -8.94
C SER A 48 12.33 -12.00 -9.06
N SER A 49 13.09 -11.27 -9.88
CA SER A 49 14.52 -11.50 -10.11
C SER A 49 15.32 -10.19 -10.08
N PRO A 50 15.53 -9.58 -8.90
CA PRO A 50 16.30 -8.34 -8.76
C PRO A 50 17.78 -8.54 -9.14
N PRO A 51 18.52 -7.45 -9.43
CA PRO A 51 19.95 -7.52 -9.71
C PRO A 51 20.73 -8.23 -8.60
N SER A 52 21.47 -9.29 -8.95
CA SER A 52 22.17 -10.16 -7.98
C SER A 52 23.18 -9.41 -7.10
N SER A 53 23.80 -8.36 -7.63
CA SER A 53 24.72 -7.50 -6.88
C SER A 53 24.05 -6.74 -5.73
N GLN A 54 22.72 -6.58 -5.76
CA GLN A 54 21.95 -5.80 -4.78
C GLN A 54 21.14 -6.68 -3.82
N GLY A 55 21.43 -7.98 -3.74
CA GLY A 55 20.62 -8.95 -2.97
C GLY A 55 20.35 -8.55 -1.52
N ALA A 56 21.33 -7.99 -0.80
CA ALA A 56 21.14 -7.55 0.58
C ALA A 56 20.17 -6.36 0.71
N LEU A 57 20.25 -5.40 -0.20
CA LEU A 57 19.32 -4.26 -0.25
C LEU A 57 17.92 -4.71 -0.65
N TRP A 58 17.82 -5.68 -1.55
CA TRP A 58 16.54 -6.28 -1.92
C TRP A 58 15.88 -7.00 -0.74
N MET A 59 16.64 -7.77 0.03
CA MET A 59 16.12 -8.40 1.25
C MET A 59 15.56 -7.37 2.23
N LEU A 60 16.25 -6.23 2.41
CA LEU A 60 15.77 -5.14 3.26
C LEU A 60 14.54 -4.45 2.67
N PHE A 61 14.48 -4.25 1.35
CA PHE A 61 13.30 -3.72 0.66
C PHE A 61 12.07 -4.60 0.96
N GLN A 62 12.19 -5.91 0.73
CA GLN A 62 11.09 -6.85 0.97
C GLN A 62 10.69 -6.92 2.45
N ALA A 63 11.66 -6.86 3.37
CA ALA A 63 11.38 -6.82 4.81
C ALA A 63 10.61 -5.54 5.20
N THR A 64 11.00 -4.40 4.63
CA THR A 64 10.34 -3.11 4.87
C THR A 64 8.92 -3.10 4.31
N VAL A 65 8.70 -3.63 3.10
CA VAL A 65 7.35 -3.77 2.51
C VAL A 65 6.46 -4.65 3.40
N ARG A 66 6.95 -5.81 3.85
CA ARG A 66 6.20 -6.69 4.77
C ARG A 66 5.87 -6.00 6.10
N SER A 67 6.81 -5.23 6.64
CA SER A 67 6.59 -4.42 7.84
C SER A 67 5.51 -3.37 7.62
N TYR A 68 5.59 -2.64 6.50
CA TYR A 68 4.65 -1.59 6.12
C TYR A 68 3.20 -2.09 6.00
N VAL A 69 2.98 -3.18 5.24
CA VAL A 69 1.62 -3.74 5.06
C VAL A 69 1.04 -4.30 6.36
N SER A 70 1.91 -4.67 7.31
CA SER A 70 1.53 -5.18 8.63
C SER A 70 1.28 -4.09 9.67
N LEU A 71 1.48 -2.80 9.35
CA LEU A 71 1.20 -1.70 10.28
C LEU A 71 -0.28 -1.66 10.63
N ARG A 72 -0.56 -1.66 11.93
CA ARG A 72 -1.91 -1.67 12.52
C ARG A 72 -1.95 -0.75 13.74
N THR A 73 -3.13 -0.22 14.01
CA THR A 73 -3.51 0.47 15.25
C THR A 73 -4.39 -0.47 16.08
N PRO A 74 -4.59 -0.19 17.38
CA PRO A 74 -5.54 -0.95 18.20
C PRO A 74 -6.96 -1.04 17.61
N TRP A 75 -7.35 -0.09 16.76
CA TRP A 75 -8.68 -0.01 16.15
C TRP A 75 -8.81 -0.75 14.82
N SER A 76 -7.71 -1.25 14.23
CA SER A 76 -7.68 -1.68 12.82
C SER A 76 -8.63 -2.84 12.46
N ASN A 77 -9.15 -3.58 13.44
CA ASN A 77 -10.05 -4.72 13.23
C ASN A 77 -11.47 -4.49 13.79
N PHE A 78 -11.81 -3.25 14.13
CA PHE A 78 -13.15 -2.90 14.59
C PHE A 78 -13.94 -2.26 13.45
N LEU A 79 -14.95 -2.97 12.94
CA LEU A 79 -15.94 -2.42 12.01
C LEU A 79 -16.82 -1.35 12.69
N GLU A 80 -17.23 -1.62 13.93
CA GLU A 80 -18.02 -0.72 14.77
C GLU A 80 -17.44 -0.72 16.18
N ALA A 81 -16.95 0.43 16.65
CA ALA A 81 -16.33 0.58 17.97
C ALA A 81 -17.23 1.32 18.98
N GLY A 82 -18.46 1.68 18.62
CA GLY A 82 -19.32 2.58 19.40
C GLY A 82 -19.55 2.14 20.85
N LEU A 83 -19.79 0.85 21.11
CA LEU A 83 -19.96 0.35 22.47
C LEU A 83 -18.67 0.43 23.30
N ILE A 84 -17.51 0.20 22.69
CA ILE A 84 -16.20 0.31 23.35
C ILE A 84 -15.92 1.78 23.68
N VAL A 85 -16.17 2.68 22.73
CA VAL A 85 -16.05 4.13 22.91
C VAL A 85 -16.91 4.60 24.07
N GLN A 86 -18.20 4.23 24.12
CA GLN A 86 -19.10 4.56 25.23
C GLN A 86 -18.59 4.03 26.58
N LYS A 87 -18.01 2.83 26.61
CA LYS A 87 -17.43 2.27 27.84
C LYS A 87 -16.21 3.03 28.30
N ILE A 88 -15.36 3.49 27.39
CA ILE A 88 -14.20 4.32 27.69
C ILE A 88 -14.66 5.69 28.22
N GLU A 89 -15.63 6.33 27.59
CA GLU A 89 -16.20 7.61 28.03
C GLU A 89 -16.76 7.54 29.46
N GLN A 90 -17.44 6.44 29.80
CA GLN A 90 -17.98 6.20 31.15
C GLN A 90 -16.90 6.13 32.25
N LEU A 91 -15.61 5.96 31.90
CA LEU A 91 -14.50 5.97 32.85
C LEU A 91 -14.03 7.39 33.22
N GLY A 92 -14.62 8.45 32.63
CA GLY A 92 -14.30 9.83 32.94
C GLY A 92 -12.82 10.16 32.70
N PRO A 93 -12.08 10.72 33.68
CA PRO A 93 -10.67 11.10 33.49
C PRO A 93 -9.72 9.97 33.07
N GLN A 94 -10.04 8.70 33.38
CA GLN A 94 -9.24 7.57 32.90
C GLN A 94 -9.53 7.25 31.43
N GLY A 95 -10.79 7.44 31.00
CA GLY A 95 -11.18 7.30 29.60
C GLY A 95 -10.47 8.32 28.70
N GLU A 96 -10.39 9.57 29.15
CA GLU A 96 -9.66 10.62 28.44
C GLU A 96 -8.19 10.23 28.19
N LYS A 97 -7.52 9.68 29.20
CA LYS A 97 -6.13 9.19 29.03
C LYS A 97 -6.02 8.08 27.99
N ILE A 98 -7.01 7.18 27.91
CA ILE A 98 -7.05 6.13 26.90
C ILE A 98 -7.19 6.75 25.51
N PHE A 99 -8.08 7.72 25.31
CA PHE A 99 -8.22 8.40 24.02
C PHE A 99 -6.96 9.17 23.62
N GLN A 100 -6.29 9.85 24.55
CA GLN A 100 -5.05 10.55 24.25
C GLN A 100 -3.93 9.58 23.83
N LEU A 101 -3.77 8.45 24.53
CA LEU A 101 -2.80 7.43 24.14
C LEU A 101 -3.15 6.79 22.80
N SER A 102 -4.43 6.53 22.56
CA SER A 102 -4.93 6.01 21.29
C SER A 102 -4.58 6.94 20.13
N LYS A 103 -4.90 8.23 20.26
CA LYS A 103 -4.56 9.25 19.27
C LYS A 103 -3.05 9.32 19.04
N HIS A 104 -2.26 9.26 20.11
CA HIS A 104 -0.81 9.25 19.99
C HIS A 104 -0.28 8.01 19.23
N ILE A 105 -0.87 6.84 19.44
CA ILE A 105 -0.54 5.62 18.68
C ILE A 105 -0.88 5.80 17.19
N GLU A 106 -2.01 6.42 16.87
CA GLU A 106 -2.40 6.72 15.48
C GLU A 106 -1.39 7.65 14.81
N GLU A 107 -1.00 8.74 15.48
CA GLU A 107 0.01 9.70 15.00
C GLU A 107 1.37 9.03 14.76
N LEU A 108 1.83 8.20 15.71
CA LEU A 108 3.08 7.44 15.56
C LEU A 108 2.99 6.40 14.45
N THR A 109 1.83 5.75 14.29
CA THR A 109 1.61 4.77 13.22
C THR A 109 1.63 5.45 11.86
N GLN A 110 1.01 6.62 11.73
CA GLN A 110 1.03 7.41 10.49
C GLN A 110 2.46 7.88 10.16
N SER A 111 3.18 8.41 11.14
CA SER A 111 4.60 8.79 10.97
C SER A 111 5.47 7.61 10.56
N SER A 112 5.22 6.44 11.15
CA SER A 112 5.89 5.18 10.79
C SER A 112 5.57 4.76 9.36
N ARG A 113 4.31 4.86 8.91
CA ARG A 113 3.90 4.56 7.52
C ARG A 113 4.66 5.43 6.52
N GLU A 114 4.75 6.73 6.76
CA GLU A 114 5.45 7.68 5.89
C GLU A 114 6.95 7.36 5.81
N ALA A 115 7.58 7.08 6.96
CA ALA A 115 8.99 6.69 7.00
C ALA A 115 9.26 5.36 6.27
N HIS A 116 8.36 4.38 6.40
CA HIS A 116 8.46 3.12 5.66
C HIS A 116 8.36 3.35 4.15
N LEU A 117 7.37 4.11 3.67
CA LEU A 117 7.22 4.39 2.25
C LEU A 117 8.45 5.08 1.67
N GLN A 118 8.97 6.09 2.37
CA GLN A 118 10.18 6.79 1.93
C GLN A 118 11.37 5.83 1.85
N LEU A 119 11.57 4.97 2.86
CA LEU A 119 12.62 3.97 2.86
C LEU A 119 12.45 2.96 1.71
N ILE A 120 11.23 2.51 1.44
CA ILE A 120 10.92 1.59 0.33
C ILE A 120 11.30 2.24 -1.01
N TYR A 121 10.96 3.51 -1.24
CA TYR A 121 11.32 4.23 -2.46
C TYR A 121 12.83 4.43 -2.62
N ASP A 122 13.54 4.75 -1.54
CA ASP A 122 14.98 4.93 -1.56
C ASP A 122 15.70 3.61 -1.81
N LEU A 123 15.24 2.52 -1.19
CA LEU A 123 15.76 1.17 -1.44
C LEU A 123 15.51 0.70 -2.87
N PHE A 124 14.32 0.94 -3.42
CA PHE A 124 14.03 0.67 -4.83
C PHE A 124 15.04 1.39 -5.74
N THR A 125 15.27 2.69 -5.49
CA THR A 125 16.22 3.50 -6.26
C THR A 125 17.65 2.98 -6.13
N CYS A 126 18.04 2.47 -4.96
CA CYS A 126 19.35 1.84 -4.79
C CYS A 126 19.47 0.51 -5.56
N VAL A 127 18.40 -0.29 -5.63
CA VAL A 127 18.41 -1.60 -6.30
C VAL A 127 18.36 -1.46 -7.82
N TYR A 128 17.46 -0.64 -8.36
CA TYR A 128 17.20 -0.54 -9.81
C TYR A 128 17.78 0.72 -10.46
N GLY A 129 18.28 1.67 -9.66
CA GLY A 129 18.66 3.00 -10.13
C GLY A 129 17.47 3.94 -10.24
N LYS A 130 17.75 5.23 -10.52
CA LYS A 130 16.72 6.23 -10.75
C LYS A 130 15.91 5.88 -12.00
N ARG A 131 14.59 6.08 -11.94
CA ARG A 131 13.66 5.90 -13.06
C ARG A 131 12.84 7.19 -13.21
N ASP A 132 13.16 7.97 -14.24
CA ASP A 132 12.49 9.23 -14.56
C ASP A 132 11.36 9.05 -15.59
N LEU A 133 11.03 7.79 -15.92
CA LEU A 133 9.92 7.47 -16.80
C LEU A 133 8.59 7.75 -16.10
N VAL A 134 7.68 8.40 -16.82
CA VAL A 134 6.28 8.59 -16.42
C VAL A 134 5.39 8.05 -17.54
N VAL A 135 4.38 7.28 -17.16
CA VAL A 135 3.47 6.58 -18.06
C VAL A 135 2.05 7.05 -17.75
N THR A 136 1.22 7.31 -18.75
CA THR A 136 -0.16 7.78 -18.54
C THR A 136 -1.19 6.65 -18.57
N SER A 137 -2.40 6.89 -18.08
CA SER A 137 -3.55 5.98 -18.33
C SER A 137 -3.75 5.67 -19.83
N GLN A 138 -3.51 6.65 -20.72
CA GLN A 138 -3.59 6.43 -22.16
C GLN A 138 -2.50 5.47 -22.66
N ASP A 139 -1.29 5.58 -22.12
CA ASP A 139 -0.19 4.66 -22.41
C ASP A 139 -0.50 3.23 -21.95
N LEU A 140 -1.10 3.06 -20.77
CA LEU A 140 -1.53 1.75 -20.29
C LEU A 140 -2.64 1.18 -21.18
N LYS A 141 -3.60 2.02 -21.57
CA LYS A 141 -4.71 1.63 -22.46
C LYS A 141 -4.24 1.23 -23.84
N ALA A 142 -3.27 1.96 -24.40
CA ALA A 142 -2.61 1.61 -25.66
C ALA A 142 -1.86 0.27 -25.57
N ARG A 143 -1.47 -0.15 -24.37
CA ARG A 143 -0.85 -1.46 -24.05
C ARG A 143 -1.87 -2.52 -23.62
N GLY A 144 -3.16 -2.23 -23.72
CA GLY A 144 -4.25 -3.19 -23.46
C GLY A 144 -4.69 -3.27 -22.00
N PHE A 145 -4.32 -2.31 -21.15
CA PHE A 145 -4.78 -2.23 -19.76
C PHE A 145 -5.59 -0.96 -19.52
N ASP A 146 -6.85 -1.13 -19.12
CA ASP A 146 -7.75 -0.03 -18.80
C ASP A 146 -7.77 0.15 -17.28
N ASP A 147 -6.99 1.11 -16.79
CA ASP A 147 -6.81 1.37 -15.36
C ASP A 147 -8.07 1.91 -14.69
N LEU A 148 -8.97 2.51 -15.45
CA LEU A 148 -10.31 2.92 -15.00
C LEU A 148 -11.22 1.75 -14.58
N LYS A 149 -10.79 0.50 -14.79
CA LYS A 149 -11.49 -0.71 -14.32
C LYS A 149 -10.98 -1.21 -12.97
N GLU A 150 -10.34 -0.34 -12.18
CA GLU A 150 -9.98 -0.66 -10.80
C GLU A 150 -11.24 -1.05 -10.00
N PRO A 151 -11.26 -2.23 -9.37
CA PRO A 151 -12.43 -2.68 -8.61
C PRO A 151 -12.72 -1.72 -7.47
N GLN A 152 -14.01 -1.42 -7.25
CA GLN A 152 -14.44 -0.63 -6.11
C GLN A 152 -15.00 -1.57 -5.04
N ILE A 153 -14.76 -1.26 -3.76
CA ILE A 153 -15.35 -2.04 -2.65
C ILE A 153 -16.87 -2.08 -2.80
N SER A 154 -17.46 -1.01 -3.35
CA SER A 154 -18.89 -0.93 -3.58
C SER A 154 -19.47 -1.98 -4.52
N ASP A 155 -18.63 -2.56 -5.38
CA ASP A 155 -19.05 -3.57 -6.34
C ASP A 155 -19.27 -4.95 -5.68
N TYR A 156 -18.83 -5.10 -4.42
CA TYR A 156 -18.80 -6.38 -3.70
C TYR A 156 -19.47 -6.32 -2.32
N TRP A 157 -20.26 -5.29 -2.01
CA TRP A 157 -20.94 -5.16 -0.70
C TRP A 157 -21.81 -6.37 -0.34
N ASP A 158 -22.38 -7.07 -1.33
CA ASP A 158 -23.23 -8.24 -1.11
C ASP A 158 -22.42 -9.55 -0.88
N GLU A 159 -21.10 -9.51 -1.04
CA GLU A 159 -20.19 -10.66 -0.97
C GLU A 159 -19.19 -10.60 0.21
N ILE A 160 -19.20 -9.50 0.98
CA ILE A 160 -18.33 -9.22 2.15
C ILE A 160 -19.15 -9.27 3.43
#